data_AF-A0A8H3QFF3-F1
#
_entry.id   AF-A0A8H3QFF3-F1
#
_cell.length_a   1.000
_cell.length_b   1.000
_cell.length_c   1.000
_cell.angle_alpha   90.00
_cell.angle_beta   90.00
_cell.angle_gamma   90.00
#
_symmetry.space_group_name_H-M   'P 1'
#
loop_
_entity.id
_entity.type
_entity.pdbx_description
1 polymer ?
#
loop_
_entity_poly.entity_id
_entity_poly.type
_entity_poly.pdbx_seq_one_letter_code
_entity_poly.pdbx_strand_id
1 'polypeptide(L)'
;MVRSCNILEFEKLLINCQYLNGLYIIIENNIWFDDGDHTFNWNLLFEALIRSSPIDLFKFKFYFYDALKLESLKLFLDNWKEELKHGELLKSITITGRSLPMYNKLIAEKLRSPGPFPADLPRI
;
A
#
# COMPACT_ATOMS: atom_id res chain seq x y z
N MET A 1 -12.01 5.34 7.25
CA MET A 1 -11.86 5.45 5.79
C MET A 1 -10.99 6.65 5.48
N VAL A 2 -10.10 6.55 4.50
CA VAL A 2 -9.21 7.63 4.07
C VAL A 2 -9.79 8.27 2.81
N ARG A 3 -9.86 9.60 2.81
CA ARG A 3 -10.25 10.51 1.72
C ARG A 3 -9.11 11.50 1.48
N SER A 4 -9.02 12.11 0.29
CA SER A 4 -7.95 13.07 0.00
C SER A 4 -7.83 14.16 1.06
N CYS A 5 -8.97 14.68 1.54
CA CYS A 5 -9.05 15.75 2.53
C CYS A 5 -8.53 15.38 3.94
N ASN A 6 -8.40 14.09 4.28
CA ASN A 6 -7.97 13.65 5.61
C ASN A 6 -6.60 12.97 5.65
N ILE A 7 -5.86 12.99 4.53
CA ILE A 7 -4.54 12.35 4.46
C ILE A 7 -3.55 13.01 5.43
N LEU A 8 -3.63 14.33 5.64
CA LEU A 8 -2.73 15.04 6.54
C LEU A 8 -2.98 14.68 8.02
N GLU A 9 -4.23 14.52 8.43
CA GLU A 9 -4.58 14.01 9.76
C GLU A 9 -4.15 12.56 9.93
N PHE A 10 -4.34 11.75 8.89
CA PHE A 10 -3.88 10.37 8.87
C PHE A 10 -2.36 10.27 9.02
N GLU A 11 -1.60 11.14 8.36
CA GLU A 11 -0.15 11.21 8.50
C GLU A 11 0.28 11.48 9.95
N LYS A 12 -0.35 12.46 10.62
CA LYS A 12 -0.09 12.74 12.04
C LYS A 12 -0.34 11.52 12.93
N LEU A 13 -1.34 10.70 12.60
CA LEU A 13 -1.61 9.47 13.33
C LEU A 13 -0.49 8.44 13.14
N LEU A 14 0.06 8.29 11.94
CA LEU A 14 1.16 7.34 11.67
C LEU A 14 2.40 7.68 12.51
N ILE A 15 2.74 8.97 12.60
CA ILE A 15 3.88 9.45 13.41
C ILE A 15 3.72 9.08 14.88
N ASN A 16 2.49 9.12 15.41
CA ASN A 16 2.19 8.81 16.80
C ASN A 16 2.10 7.29 17.07
N CYS A 17 1.92 6.48 16.04
CA CYS A 17 1.73 5.03 16.15
C CYS A 17 3.04 4.25 15.95
N GLN A 18 4.05 4.50 16.79
CA GLN A 18 5.42 3.99 16.58
C GLN A 18 5.57 2.46 16.60
N TYR A 19 4.65 1.74 17.24
CA TYR A 19 4.66 0.27 17.34
C TYR A 19 3.73 -0.43 16.35
N LEU A 20 3.22 0.31 15.37
CA LEU A 20 2.30 -0.24 14.38
C LEU A 20 3.06 -1.17 13.43
N ASN A 21 2.70 -2.44 13.43
CA ASN A 21 3.33 -3.50 12.64
C ASN A 21 2.55 -3.89 11.38
N GLY A 22 1.25 -3.56 11.34
CA GLY A 22 0.40 -3.74 10.17
C GLY A 22 -0.70 -2.70 10.08
N LEU A 23 -1.05 -2.31 8.86
CA LEU A 23 -2.04 -1.27 8.61
C LEU A 23 -3.02 -1.69 7.50
N TYR A 24 -4.31 -1.63 7.82
CA TYR A 24 -5.38 -1.84 6.86
C TYR A 24 -6.05 -0.50 6.52
N ILE A 25 -5.90 -0.09 5.26
CA ILE A 25 -6.38 1.20 4.76
C ILE A 25 -7.58 0.95 3.85
N ILE A 26 -8.72 1.47 4.27
CA ILE A 26 -9.95 1.50 3.47
C ILE A 26 -10.05 2.89 2.86
N ILE A 27 -9.91 2.96 1.54
CA ILE A 27 -9.90 4.19 0.75
C ILE A 27 -11.28 4.39 0.15
N GLU A 28 -11.81 5.58 0.37
CA GLU A 28 -13.07 6.01 -0.20
C GLU A 28 -12.80 6.85 -1.44
N ASN A 29 -12.59 6.15 -2.57
CA ASN A 29 -12.35 6.74 -3.89
C ASN A 29 -13.51 6.46 -4.85
N ASN A 30 -14.73 6.44 -4.32
CA ASN A 30 -15.90 6.09 -5.10
C ASN A 30 -16.39 7.32 -5.88
N ILE A 31 -16.25 7.29 -7.21
CA ILE A 31 -16.61 8.39 -8.14
C ILE A 31 -18.13 8.69 -8.19
N TRP A 32 -18.97 7.87 -7.55
CA TRP A 32 -20.43 8.02 -7.60
C TRP A 32 -20.96 9.06 -6.61
N PHE A 33 -20.11 9.53 -5.68
CA PHE A 33 -20.38 10.69 -4.85
C PHE A 33 -19.62 11.87 -5.45
N ASP A 34 -20.31 12.64 -6.28
CA ASP A 34 -19.81 13.87 -6.90
C ASP A 34 -19.90 15.01 -5.88
N ASP A 35 -18.95 15.05 -4.95
CA ASP A 35 -18.72 16.16 -4.03
C ASP A 35 -17.58 17.08 -4.49
N GLY A 36 -17.27 17.06 -5.79
CA GLY A 36 -16.32 17.99 -6.42
C GLY A 36 -14.85 17.73 -6.12
N ASP A 37 -14.50 16.68 -5.37
CA ASP A 37 -13.11 16.27 -5.15
C ASP A 37 -12.67 15.29 -6.24
N HIS A 38 -12.18 15.89 -7.32
CA HIS A 38 -11.61 15.25 -8.50
C HIS A 38 -10.55 14.20 -8.16
N THR A 39 -10.92 12.92 -8.19
CA THR A 39 -10.00 11.76 -8.12
C THR A 39 -9.21 11.65 -6.81
N PHE A 40 -9.20 10.48 -6.17
CA PHE A 40 -8.42 10.28 -4.94
C PHE A 40 -6.92 10.57 -5.16
N ASN A 41 -6.31 11.37 -4.28
CA ASN A 41 -4.91 11.76 -4.39
C ASN A 41 -3.97 10.66 -3.87
N TRP A 42 -3.74 9.66 -4.73
CA TRP A 42 -2.84 8.53 -4.46
C TRP A 42 -1.41 8.93 -4.14
N ASN A 43 -0.88 9.97 -4.80
CA ASN A 43 0.49 10.44 -4.57
C ASN A 43 0.65 10.93 -3.14
N LEU A 44 -0.27 11.78 -2.68
CA LEU A 44 -0.24 12.34 -1.33
C LEU A 44 -0.31 11.23 -0.26
N LEU A 45 -1.15 10.21 -0.47
CA LEU A 45 -1.22 9.06 0.43
C LEU A 45 0.12 8.31 0.50
N PHE A 46 0.70 7.97 -0.65
CA PHE A 46 1.94 7.18 -0.67
C PHE A 46 3.14 7.96 -0.15
N GLU A 47 3.23 9.26 -0.42
CA GLU A 47 4.26 10.12 0.17
C GLU A 47 4.15 10.19 1.70
N ALA A 48 2.93 10.35 2.22
CA ALA A 48 2.69 10.32 3.66
C ALA A 48 3.07 8.96 4.27
N LEU A 49 2.73 7.85 3.61
CA LEU A 49 3.13 6.51 4.07
C LEU A 49 4.65 6.35 4.09
N ILE A 50 5.38 6.79 3.06
CA ILE A 50 6.84 6.65 3.04
C ILE A 50 7.47 7.48 4.17
N ARG A 51 7.02 8.73 4.33
CA ARG A 51 7.64 9.68 5.28
C ARG A 51 7.32 9.38 6.74
N SER A 52 6.11 8.88 7.01
CA SER A 52 5.54 8.86 8.36
C SER A 52 5.22 7.48 8.88
N SER A 53 5.43 6.42 8.09
CA SER A 53 5.30 5.05 8.60
C SER A 53 6.41 4.75 9.62
N PRO A 54 6.07 4.11 10.75
CA PRO A 54 7.08 3.67 11.70
C PRO A 54 7.91 2.52 11.11
N ILE A 55 9.12 2.34 11.63
CA ILE A 55 10.08 1.33 11.14
C ILE A 55 9.54 -0.10 11.26
N ASP A 56 8.69 -0.34 12.25
CA ASP A 56 8.08 -1.65 12.52
C ASP A 56 6.90 -1.95 11.59
N LEU A 57 6.40 -0.99 10.80
CA LEU A 57 5.27 -1.20 9.90
C LEU A 57 5.73 -1.96 8.66
N PHE A 58 5.62 -3.28 8.65
CA PHE A 58 6.05 -4.11 7.50
C PHE A 58 4.88 -4.64 6.66
N LYS A 59 3.64 -4.40 7.06
CA LYS A 59 2.44 -4.94 6.41
C LYS A 59 1.42 -3.86 6.06
N PHE A 60 1.07 -3.79 4.78
CA PHE A 60 -0.06 -2.99 4.30
C PHE A 60 -1.14 -3.87 3.70
N LYS A 61 -2.39 -3.49 3.97
CA LYS A 61 -3.54 -3.95 3.20
C LYS A 61 -4.31 -2.74 2.71
N PHE A 62 -4.60 -2.69 1.41
CA PHE A 62 -5.37 -1.62 0.80
C PHE A 62 -6.71 -2.15 0.32
N TYR A 63 -7.77 -1.41 0.60
CA TYR A 63 -9.09 -1.62 0.02
C TYR A 63 -9.56 -0.35 -0.67
N PHE A 64 -9.96 -0.45 -1.94
CA PHE A 64 -10.47 0.68 -2.72
C PHE A 64 -11.47 0.22 -3.78
N TYR A 65 -12.35 1.12 -4.19
CA TYR A 65 -13.43 0.86 -5.13
C TYR A 65 -13.04 1.10 -6.58
N ASP A 66 -12.32 2.19 -6.83
CA ASP A 66 -11.92 2.63 -8.16
C ASP A 66 -10.42 2.44 -8.43
N ALA A 67 -10.00 2.50 -9.69
CA ALA A 67 -8.65 2.19 -10.11
C ALA A 67 -7.59 3.03 -9.37
N LEU A 68 -6.56 2.33 -8.92
CA LEU A 68 -5.39 2.92 -8.29
C LEU A 68 -4.41 3.40 -9.38
N LYS A 69 -3.83 4.59 -9.22
CA LYS A 69 -2.83 5.12 -10.17
C LYS A 69 -1.56 4.26 -10.14
N LEU A 70 -1.37 3.44 -11.18
CA LEU A 70 -0.32 2.42 -11.24
C LEU A 70 1.10 2.98 -11.07
N GLU A 71 1.37 4.16 -11.64
CA GLU A 71 2.65 4.85 -11.50
C GLU A 71 2.95 5.22 -10.05
N SER A 72 1.94 5.72 -9.34
CA SER A 72 2.04 6.05 -7.92
C SER A 72 2.33 4.80 -7.09
N LEU A 73 1.70 3.66 -7.41
CA LEU A 73 2.02 2.38 -6.75
C LEU A 73 3.45 1.95 -7.01
N LYS A 74 3.93 2.06 -8.26
CA LYS A 74 5.29 1.66 -8.63
C LYS A 74 6.31 2.48 -7.84
N LEU A 75 6.17 3.81 -7.83
CA LEU A 75 7.02 4.71 -7.07
C LEU A 75 6.99 4.39 -5.57
N PHE A 76 5.80 4.14 -5.02
CA PHE A 76 5.65 3.71 -3.63
C PHE A 76 6.42 2.43 -3.33
N LEU A 77 6.25 1.39 -4.16
CA LEU A 77 6.92 0.11 -3.96
C LEU A 77 8.44 0.22 -4.07
N ASP A 78 8.94 1.04 -5.00
CA ASP A 78 10.37 1.28 -5.20
C ASP A 78 10.97 2.00 -3.97
N ASN A 79 10.38 3.12 -3.54
CA ASN A 79 10.82 3.86 -2.35
C ASN A 79 10.69 3.03 -1.07
N TRP A 80 9.56 2.34 -0.91
CA TRP A 80 9.30 1.49 0.25
C TRP A 80 10.37 0.41 0.37
N LYS A 81 10.83 -0.18 -0.74
CA LYS A 81 11.89 -1.20 -0.74
C LYS A 81 13.22 -0.64 -0.22
N GLU A 82 13.56 0.61 -0.55
CA GLU A 82 14.84 1.23 -0.18
C GLU A 82 14.92 1.61 1.29
N GLU A 83 13.84 2.18 1.86
CA GLU A 83 13.83 2.71 3.23
C GLU A 83 14.07 1.65 4.33
N LEU A 84 13.71 0.37 4.10
CA LEU A 84 13.92 -0.71 5.09
C LEU A 84 15.01 -1.70 4.69
N LYS A 85 16.01 -1.28 3.90
CA LYS A 85 17.26 -2.05 3.71
C LYS A 85 18.01 -2.32 5.03
N HIS A 86 17.55 -1.76 6.15
CA HIS A 86 18.15 -1.89 7.49
C HIS A 86 17.53 -2.99 8.39
N GLY A 87 16.46 -3.69 7.98
CA GLY A 87 15.85 -4.73 8.81
C GLY A 87 15.36 -5.93 8.01
N GLU A 88 15.67 -7.14 8.46
CA GLU A 88 15.31 -8.45 7.88
C GLU A 88 13.79 -8.77 7.90
N LEU A 89 12.92 -7.75 7.87
CA LEU A 89 11.47 -7.94 7.94
C LEU A 89 10.89 -8.18 6.54
N LEU A 90 10.17 -9.29 6.39
CA LEU A 90 9.47 -9.64 5.16
C LEU A 90 8.28 -8.70 4.95
N LYS A 91 8.39 -7.82 3.96
CA LYS A 91 7.33 -6.87 3.61
C LYS A 91 6.15 -7.58 2.96
N SER A 92 4.93 -7.26 3.38
CA SER A 92 3.73 -7.77 2.72
C SER A 92 2.78 -6.63 2.36
N ILE A 93 2.39 -6.59 1.09
CA ILE A 93 1.36 -5.67 0.60
C ILE A 93 0.27 -6.52 -0.02
N THR A 94 -0.96 -6.34 0.46
CA THR A 94 -2.15 -6.99 -0.10
C THR A 94 -3.11 -5.94 -0.60
N ILE A 95 -3.47 -6.00 -1.88
CA ILE A 95 -4.51 -5.14 -2.46
C ILE A 95 -5.79 -5.95 -2.57
N THR A 96 -6.87 -5.39 -2.07
CA THR A 96 -8.23 -5.94 -2.13
C THR A 96 -9.15 -4.92 -2.80
N GLY A 97 -9.94 -5.32 -3.81
CA GLY A 97 -10.76 -4.38 -4.59
C GLY A 97 -11.22 -4.95 -5.93
N ARG A 98 -12.07 -4.22 -6.66
CA ARG A 98 -12.66 -4.70 -7.93
C ARG A 98 -11.65 -4.87 -9.08
N SER A 99 -10.48 -4.25 -8.99
CA SER A 99 -9.42 -4.27 -10.02
C SER A 99 -8.28 -5.26 -9.73
N LEU A 100 -8.53 -6.26 -8.88
CA LEU A 100 -7.57 -7.23 -8.32
C LEU A 100 -6.51 -7.82 -9.29
N PRO A 101 -6.86 -8.27 -10.52
CA PRO A 101 -5.92 -9.05 -11.33
C PRO A 101 -4.68 -8.26 -11.80
N MET A 102 -4.83 -6.97 -12.09
CA MET A 102 -3.75 -6.15 -12.65
C MET A 102 -2.67 -5.82 -11.60
N TYR A 103 -3.07 -5.58 -10.35
CA TYR A 103 -2.15 -5.16 -9.28
C TYR A 103 -1.41 -6.33 -8.62
N ASN A 104 -2.04 -7.51 -8.53
CA ASN A 104 -1.38 -8.69 -7.98
C ASN A 104 -0.13 -9.09 -8.77
N LYS A 105 -0.14 -8.93 -10.11
CA LYS A 105 1.03 -9.17 -10.96
C LYS A 105 2.16 -8.19 -10.67
N LEU A 106 1.86 -6.89 -10.53
CA LEU A 106 2.86 -5.87 -10.25
C LEU A 106 3.49 -6.06 -8.85
N ILE A 107 2.66 -6.32 -7.83
CA ILE A 107 3.15 -6.59 -6.46
C ILE A 107 4.07 -7.82 -6.46
N ALA A 108 3.64 -8.88 -7.14
CA ALA A 108 4.41 -10.11 -7.30
C ALA A 108 5.79 -9.89 -7.95
N GLU A 109 5.90 -8.96 -8.90
CA GLU A 109 7.14 -8.62 -9.60
C GLU A 109 8.07 -7.74 -8.75
N LYS A 110 7.51 -6.75 -8.04
CA LYS A 110 8.30 -5.74 -7.30
C LYS A 110 8.70 -6.18 -5.89
N LEU A 111 7.87 -6.98 -5.21
CA LEU A 111 8.11 -7.40 -3.82
C LEU A 111 8.68 -8.81 -3.67
N ARG A 112 8.74 -9.63 -4.74
CA ARG A 112 9.54 -10.86 -4.68
C ARG A 112 11.02 -10.49 -4.79
N SER A 113 11.77 -10.86 -3.75
CA SER A 113 13.19 -11.17 -3.87
C SER A 113 13.39 -12.24 -4.97
N PRO A 114 14.49 -12.22 -5.74
CA PRO A 114 14.87 -13.33 -6.60
C PRO A 114 15.25 -14.53 -5.72
N GLY A 115 14.26 -15.30 -5.32
CA GLY A 115 14.44 -16.57 -4.61
C GLY A 115 13.41 -17.56 -5.13
N PRO A 116 13.80 -18.81 -5.43
CA PRO A 116 12.92 -19.76 -6.08
C PRO A 116 11.75 -20.07 -5.14
N PHE A 117 10.53 -19.93 -5.64
CA PHE A 117 9.42 -20.70 -5.09
C PHE A 117 9.82 -22.17 -5.23
N PRO A 118 9.85 -22.98 -4.16
CA PRO A 118 9.92 -24.42 -4.34
C PRO A 118 8.61 -24.82 -5.03
N ALA A 119 8.72 -25.15 -6.31
CA ALA A 119 7.75 -25.95 -7.01
C ALA A 119 7.78 -27.30 -6.32
N ASP A 120 6.91 -27.51 -5.32
CA ASP A 120 6.43 -28.80 -4.87
C ASP A 120 5.34 -28.59 -3.81
N LEU A 121 4.08 -28.59 -4.26
CA LEU A 121 2.94 -28.94 -3.42
C LEU A 121 2.71 -30.44 -3.65
N PRO A 122 2.77 -31.31 -2.62
CA PRO A 122 2.31 -32.67 -2.78
C PRO A 122 0.79 -32.65 -3.01
N ARG A 123 0.35 -33.32 -4.06
CA ARG A 123 -1.06 -33.73 -4.20
C ARG A 123 -1.34 -34.72 -3.09
N ILE A 124 -2.24 -34.35 -2.17
CA ILE A 124 -3.05 -35.28 -1.39
C ILE A 124 -4.50 -34.92 -1.67
#